data_AF-A0A6N2ZAU1-F1
#
_entry.id   AF-A0A6N2ZAU1-F1
#
_cell.length_a   1.000
_cell.length_b   1.000
_cell.length_c   1.000
_cell.angle_alpha   90.00
_cell.angle_beta   90.00
_cell.angle_gamma   90.00
#
_symmetry.space_group_name_H-M   'P 1'
#
loop_
_entity.id
_entity.type
_entity.pdbx_description
1 polymer ?
#
loop_
_entity_poly.entity_id
_entity_poly.type
_entity_poly.pdbx_seq_one_letter_code
_entity_poly.pdbx_strand_id
1 'polypeptide(L)'
;MRANLFAHYYEDTRKLSKQNLMAFTKASSLYQAKPSLKESSARVRIIVGEKEAKRMLASARYLHDFLPDSRLEIKAGLAHGRYAINQLDLYVKELLENL
;
A
#
# COMPACT_ATOMS: atom_id res chain seq x y z
N MET A 1 1.54 -12.70 -8.51
CA MET A 1 1.31 -13.30 -7.17
C MET A 1 2.10 -14.58 -7.06
N ARG A 2 2.57 -14.98 -5.87
CA ARG A 2 3.20 -16.30 -5.69
C ARG A 2 2.16 -17.40 -5.96
N ALA A 3 2.50 -18.37 -6.81
CA ALA A 3 1.55 -19.38 -7.30
C ALA A 3 0.96 -20.22 -6.15
N ASN A 4 1.76 -20.53 -5.13
CA ASN A 4 1.33 -21.28 -3.95
C ASN A 4 0.31 -20.53 -3.07
N LEU A 5 0.14 -19.21 -3.25
CA LEU A 5 -0.87 -18.42 -2.52
C LEU A 5 -2.15 -18.20 -3.34
N PHE A 6 -2.15 -18.53 -4.64
CA PHE A 6 -3.27 -18.22 -5.52
C PHE A 6 -4.56 -18.93 -5.11
N ALA A 7 -4.49 -20.22 -4.76
CA ALA A 7 -5.65 -21.00 -4.35
C ALA A 7 -6.33 -20.41 -3.10
N HIS A 8 -5.54 -20.04 -2.08
CA HIS A 8 -6.04 -19.40 -0.87
C HIS A 8 -6.68 -18.04 -1.18
N TYR A 9 -5.99 -17.21 -1.95
CA TYR A 9 -6.53 -15.90 -2.37
C TYR A 9 -7.85 -16.04 -3.14
N TYR A 10 -7.94 -17.01 -4.04
CA TYR A 10 -9.14 -17.27 -4.82
C TYR A 10 -10.33 -17.67 -3.93
N GLU A 11 -10.14 -18.64 -3.04
CA GLU A 11 -11.21 -19.10 -2.14
C GLU A 11 -11.70 -18.01 -1.19
N ASP A 12 -10.80 -17.17 -0.68
CA ASP A 12 -11.20 -16.04 0.17
C ASP A 12 -11.92 -14.95 -0.63
N THR A 13 -11.48 -14.68 -1.85
CA THR A 13 -12.16 -13.73 -2.74
C THR A 13 -13.55 -14.22 -3.12
N ARG A 14 -13.73 -15.54 -3.33
CA ARG A 14 -15.03 -16.15 -3.69
C ARG A 14 -16.10 -15.98 -2.62
N LYS A 15 -15.69 -15.84 -1.34
CA LYS A 15 -16.62 -15.60 -0.22
C LYS A 15 -17.13 -14.17 -0.16
N LEU A 16 -16.55 -13.23 -0.92
CA LEU A 16 -16.99 -11.83 -0.93
C LEU A 16 -18.29 -11.67 -1.69
N SER A 17 -19.29 -11.07 -1.05
CA SER A 17 -20.52 -10.68 -1.74
C SER A 17 -20.27 -9.50 -2.69
N LYS A 18 -21.10 -9.40 -3.73
CA LYS A 18 -21.09 -8.26 -4.65
C LYS A 18 -21.26 -6.93 -3.92
N GLN A 19 -22.17 -6.88 -2.94
CA GLN A 19 -22.44 -5.69 -2.14
C GLN A 19 -21.19 -5.24 -1.36
N ASN A 20 -20.48 -6.20 -0.75
CA ASN A 20 -19.24 -5.89 -0.03
C ASN A 20 -18.17 -5.36 -0.98
N LEU A 21 -18.00 -5.98 -2.15
CA LEU A 21 -17.03 -5.50 -3.14
C LEU A 21 -17.33 -4.06 -3.61
N MET A 22 -18.61 -3.75 -3.83
CA MET A 22 -19.04 -2.39 -4.17
C MET A 22 -18.77 -1.41 -3.03
N ALA A 23 -19.09 -1.78 -1.78
CA ALA A 23 -18.85 -0.94 -0.61
C ALA A 23 -17.35 -0.67 -0.41
N PHE A 24 -16.50 -1.69 -0.50
CA PHE A 24 -15.04 -1.54 -0.39
C PHE A 24 -14.45 -0.64 -1.49
N THR A 25 -14.90 -0.83 -2.73
CA THR A 25 -14.44 -0.02 -3.87
C THR A 25 -14.84 1.44 -3.69
N LYS A 26 -16.08 1.70 -3.28
CA LYS A 26 -16.58 3.05 -3.01
C LYS A 26 -15.82 3.71 -1.85
N ALA A 27 -15.69 3.01 -0.73
CA ALA A 27 -14.98 3.53 0.45
C ALA A 27 -13.52 3.87 0.14
N SER A 28 -12.81 3.00 -0.58
CA SER A 28 -11.40 3.22 -0.94
C SER A 28 -11.23 4.35 -1.97
N SER A 29 -12.18 4.52 -2.89
CA SER A 29 -12.08 5.53 -3.95
C SER A 29 -12.48 6.93 -3.47
N LEU A 30 -13.34 7.02 -2.45
CA LEU A 30 -13.81 8.29 -1.88
C LEU A 30 -13.03 8.69 -0.61
N TYR A 31 -12.08 7.86 -0.17
CA TYR A 31 -11.30 8.17 1.02
C TYR A 31 -10.47 9.44 0.82
N GLN A 32 -10.49 10.31 1.83
CA GLN A 32 -9.65 11.49 1.91
C GLN A 32 -8.81 11.40 3.18
N ALA A 33 -7.55 11.82 3.08
CA ALA A 33 -6.66 11.88 4.24
C ALA A 33 -7.25 12.83 5.28
N LYS A 34 -7.33 12.38 6.53
CA LYS A 34 -7.85 13.20 7.63
C LYS A 34 -6.93 14.39 7.86
N PRO A 35 -7.46 15.63 7.97
CA PRO A 35 -6.64 16.82 8.23
C PRO A 35 -5.75 16.70 9.47
N SER A 36 -6.22 15.99 10.49
CA SER A 36 -5.48 15.75 11.74
C SER A 36 -4.18 14.96 11.57
N LEU A 37 -3.96 14.27 10.45
CA LEU A 37 -2.67 13.62 10.18
C LEU A 37 -1.52 14.62 10.05
N LYS A 38 -1.80 15.90 9.76
CA LYS A 38 -0.80 16.98 9.79
C LYS A 38 -0.22 17.23 11.18
N GLU A 39 -0.93 16.82 12.22
CA GLU A 39 -0.55 16.97 13.63
C GLU A 39 0.18 15.72 14.16
N SER A 40 0.43 14.73 13.30
CA SER A 40 1.13 13.50 13.65
C SER A 40 2.55 13.80 14.12
N SER A 41 2.94 13.24 15.26
CA SER A 41 4.35 13.21 15.73
C SER A 41 5.11 11.96 15.28
N ALA A 42 4.46 11.05 14.55
CA ALA A 42 5.08 9.83 14.07
C ALA A 42 6.03 10.10 12.91
N ARG A 43 7.19 9.43 12.92
CA ARG A 43 8.08 9.31 11.75
C ARG A 43 7.46 8.32 10.77
N VAL A 44 7.08 8.78 9.58
CA VAL A 44 6.34 7.98 8.61
C VAL A 44 7.21 7.60 7.42
N ARG A 45 7.38 6.29 7.20
CA ARG A 45 8.01 5.77 5.97
C ARG A 45 6.92 5.42 4.95
N ILE A 46 6.96 6.06 3.79
CA ILE A 46 6.02 5.85 2.69
C ILE A 46 6.76 5.11 1.58
N ILE A 47 6.32 3.89 1.26
CA ILE A 47 6.95 3.05 0.24
C ILE A 47 5.95 2.83 -0.90
N VAL A 48 6.39 3.07 -2.14
CA VAL A 48 5.60 2.83 -3.35
C VAL A 48 6.45 2.17 -4.43
N GLY A 49 5.88 1.23 -5.17
CA GLY A 49 6.55 0.61 -6.32
C GLY A 49 6.56 1.55 -7.53
N GLU A 50 7.68 1.64 -8.23
CA GLU A 50 7.82 2.45 -9.45
C GLU A 50 6.81 2.05 -10.54
N LYS A 51 6.50 0.75 -10.64
CA LYS A 51 5.58 0.20 -11.65
C LYS A 51 4.12 0.17 -11.20
N GLU A 52 3.79 0.87 -10.11
CA GLU A 52 2.39 1.09 -9.71
C GLU A 52 1.68 2.06 -10.67
N ALA A 53 0.34 2.11 -10.59
CA ALA A 53 -0.43 3.08 -11.34
C ALA A 53 0.00 4.52 -11.00
N LYS A 54 0.00 5.43 -11.99
CA LYS A 54 0.37 6.84 -11.79
C LYS A 54 -0.38 7.50 -10.62
N ARG A 55 -1.64 7.12 -10.39
CA ARG A 55 -2.46 7.61 -9.27
C ARG A 55 -1.89 7.20 -7.91
N MET A 56 -1.28 6.02 -7.80
CA MET A 56 -0.63 5.57 -6.56
C MET A 56 0.65 6.34 -6.29
N LEU A 57 1.47 6.60 -7.31
CA LEU A 57 2.64 7.45 -7.18
C LEU A 57 2.26 8.88 -6.76
N ALA A 58 1.21 9.44 -7.36
CA ALA A 58 0.67 10.74 -6.97
C ALA A 58 0.17 10.74 -5.51
N SER A 59 -0.54 9.69 -5.08
CA SER A 59 -0.99 9.53 -3.70
C SER A 59 0.18 9.45 -2.71
N ALA A 60 1.25 8.73 -3.06
CA ALA A 60 2.42 8.59 -2.19
C ALA A 60 3.16 9.93 -2.02
N ARG A 61 3.30 10.71 -3.10
CA ARG A 61 3.84 12.08 -3.05
C ARG A 61 2.95 13.01 -2.23
N TYR A 62 1.64 12.98 -2.47
CA TYR A 62 0.68 13.76 -1.69
C TYR A 62 0.80 13.48 -0.19
N LEU A 63 0.87 12.21 0.22
CA LEU A 63 1.03 11.85 1.63
C LEU A 63 2.36 12.32 2.21
N HIS A 64 3.44 12.26 1.42
CA HIS A 64 4.75 12.76 1.84
C HIS A 64 4.73 14.27 2.09
N ASP A 65 4.13 15.04 1.19
CA ASP A 65 3.99 16.49 1.32
C ASP A 65 3.02 16.88 2.46
N PHE A 66 2.08 16.00 2.79
CA PHE A 66 1.03 16.23 3.78
C PHE A 66 1.46 15.88 5.22
N LEU A 67 2.36 14.91 5.41
CA LEU A 67 2.80 14.45 6.72
C LEU A 67 4.08 15.19 7.16
N PRO A 68 4.14 15.66 8.43
CA PRO A 68 5.20 16.56 8.88
C PRO A 68 6.59 15.92 8.94
N ASP A 69 6.69 14.65 9.34
CA ASP A 69 7.93 13.88 9.35
C ASP A 69 7.71 12.59 8.56
N SER A 70 8.01 12.66 7.26
CA SER A 70 7.88 11.50 6.40
C SER A 70 9.03 11.35 5.42
N ARG A 71 9.28 10.09 5.02
CA ARG A 71 10.24 9.72 3.98
C ARG A 71 9.54 8.95 2.87
N LEU A 72 9.65 9.44 1.64
CA LEU A 72 9.14 8.74 0.46
C LEU A 72 10.23 7.88 -0.19
N GLU A 73 9.92 6.61 -0.42
CA GLU A 73 10.76 5.65 -1.12
C GLU A 73 10.03 5.06 -2.32
N ILE A 74 10.54 5.37 -3.52
CA ILE A 74 10.06 4.77 -4.77
C ILE A 74 10.97 3.59 -5.11
N LYS A 75 10.45 2.37 -4.97
CA LYS A 75 11.22 1.15 -5.21
C LYS A 75 11.20 0.79 -6.70
N ALA A 76 12.37 0.87 -7.33
CA ALA A 76 12.55 0.59 -8.75
C ALA A 76 12.10 -0.83 -9.12
N GLY A 77 11.43 -0.97 -10.25
CA GLY A 77 11.00 -2.26 -10.79
C GLY A 77 9.89 -2.99 -10.02
N LEU A 78 9.43 -2.47 -8.88
CA LEU A 78 8.36 -3.09 -8.09
C LEU A 78 6.98 -2.68 -8.60
N ALA A 79 6.15 -3.67 -8.89
CA ALA A 79 4.73 -3.54 -9.21
C ALA A 79 3.87 -4.02 -8.03
N HIS A 80 2.56 -3.87 -8.15
CA HIS A 80 1.61 -4.24 -7.10
C HIS A 80 1.84 -5.65 -6.54
N GLY A 81 1.91 -5.74 -5.21
CA GLY A 81 2.15 -6.98 -4.47
C GLY A 81 3.55 -7.59 -4.62
N ARG A 82 4.43 -7.08 -5.50
CA ARG A 82 5.78 -7.65 -5.67
C ARG A 82 6.62 -7.55 -4.40
N TYR A 83 6.51 -6.43 -3.71
CA TYR A 83 7.30 -6.16 -2.51
C TYR A 83 6.83 -7.04 -1.33
N ALA A 84 5.60 -6.84 -0.86
CA ALA A 84 5.09 -7.52 0.32
C ALA A 84 4.77 -9.02 0.13
N ILE A 85 4.44 -9.47 -1.09
CA ILE A 85 4.02 -10.87 -1.33
C ILE A 85 5.15 -11.68 -1.97
N ASN A 86 5.76 -11.16 -3.04
CA ASN A 86 6.73 -11.95 -3.80
C ASN A 86 8.15 -11.90 -3.22
N GLN A 87 8.53 -10.80 -2.57
CA GLN A 87 9.85 -10.55 -1.97
C GLN A 87 9.75 -10.43 -0.44
N LEU A 88 9.02 -11.35 0.20
CA LEU A 88 8.70 -11.31 1.63
C LEU A 88 9.94 -11.13 2.53
N ASP A 89 11.03 -11.85 2.25
CA ASP A 89 12.25 -11.77 3.08
C ASP A 89 12.88 -10.38 3.02
N LEU A 90 12.92 -9.76 1.84
CA LEU A 90 13.39 -8.39 1.67
C LEU A 90 12.45 -7.40 2.36
N TYR A 91 11.13 -7.58 2.22
CA TYR A 91 10.13 -6.74 2.86
C TYR A 91 10.28 -6.74 4.39
N VAL A 92 10.38 -7.93 5.00
CA VAL A 92 10.54 -8.10 6.45
C VAL A 92 11.86 -7.51 6.92
N LYS A 93 12.96 -7.82 6.23
CA LYS A 93 14.29 -7.27 6.53
C LYS A 93 14.25 -5.75 6.55
N GLU A 94 13.77 -5.14 5.47
CA GLU A 94 13.73 -3.68 5.36
C GLU A 94 12.78 -3.01 6.36
N LEU A 95 11.72 -3.71 6.79
CA LEU A 95 10.77 -3.20 7.76
C LEU A 95 11.34 -3.23 9.18
N LEU A 96 12.15 -4.23 9.53
CA LEU A 96 12.74 -4.36 10.86
C LEU A 96 14.04 -3.58 11.03
N GLU A 97 14.85 -3.47 9.98
CA GLU A 97 16.17 -2.84 10.04
C GLU A 97 16.15 -1.31 9.84
N ASN A 98 15.02 -0.73 9.42
CA ASN A 98 14.90 0.71 9.10
C ASN A 98 13.76 1.42 9.86
N LEU A 99 13.52 1.04 11.12
CA LEU A 99 12.68 1.77 12.09
C LEU A 99 13.47 2.91 12.77
#